data_AF-A0A6B3I534-F1
#
_entry.id   AF-A0A6B3I534-F1
#
_cell.length_a   1.000
_cell.length_b   1.000
_cell.length_c   1.000
_cell.angle_alpha   90.00
_cell.angle_beta   90.00
_cell.angle_gamma   90.00
#
_symmetry.space_group_name_H-M   'P 1'
#
loop_
_entity.id
_entity.type
_entity.pdbx_description
1 polymer ?
#
loop_
_entity_poly.entity_id
_entity_poly.type
_entity_poly.pdbx_seq_one_letter_code
_entity_poly.pdbx_strand_id
1 'polypeptide(L)'
;MSSTTEQATGARTWSVAEHLDDILTAVQPLEPIELNLLDAQGCVLVEQVTVPVALPPFDNSSMDGYAVRAADTEKASEASPAVLTVIGDVAAGSSGTELTVGPGRAARIMTGAPMPPGADAVVPVEWTDGGTGGGPVRAMAPHSASPEGSGGQV
;
A
#
# COMPACT_ATOMS: atom_id res chain seq x y z
N MET A 1 54.35 -54.08 -45.64
CA MET A 1 54.26 -52.62 -45.51
C MET A 1 52.78 -52.27 -45.50
N SER A 2 52.18 -52.19 -44.31
CA SER A 2 50.76 -51.83 -44.16
C SER A 2 50.72 -50.58 -43.32
N SER A 3 50.43 -49.47 -43.98
CA SER A 3 50.43 -48.12 -43.42
C SER A 3 49.20 -47.96 -42.52
N THR A 4 49.41 -47.86 -41.20
CA THR A 4 48.39 -47.47 -40.24
C THR A 4 48.16 -45.97 -40.39
N THR A 5 46.99 -45.57 -40.91
CA THR A 5 46.56 -44.18 -40.93
C THR A 5 46.02 -43.82 -39.55
N GLU A 6 46.84 -43.11 -38.78
CA GLU A 6 46.47 -42.47 -37.53
C GLU A 6 45.59 -41.24 -37.87
N GLN A 7 44.27 -41.37 -37.76
CA GLN A 7 43.38 -40.20 -37.83
C GLN A 7 43.51 -39.42 -36.53
N ALA A 8 44.22 -38.29 -36.59
CA ALA A 8 44.26 -37.31 -35.52
C ALA A 8 42.87 -36.74 -35.29
N THR A 9 42.28 -37.02 -34.13
CA THR A 9 41.03 -36.44 -33.65
C THR A 9 41.27 -34.96 -33.35
N GLY A 10 41.08 -34.10 -34.35
CA GLY A 10 41.18 -32.65 -34.19
C GLY A 10 40.14 -32.17 -33.18
N ALA A 11 40.58 -31.69 -32.02
CA ALA A 11 39.68 -31.14 -31.00
C ALA A 11 38.96 -29.92 -31.57
N ARG A 12 37.63 -30.02 -31.70
CA ARG A 12 36.76 -28.91 -32.09
C ARG A 12 36.95 -27.77 -31.09
N THR A 13 37.18 -26.55 -31.59
CA THR A 13 37.17 -25.33 -30.79
C THR A 13 35.75 -24.78 -30.75
N TRP A 14 35.27 -24.46 -29.55
CA TRP A 14 33.93 -23.92 -29.32
C TRP A 14 34.03 -22.43 -28.99
N SER A 15 33.06 -21.63 -29.42
CA SER A 15 32.87 -20.30 -28.86
C SER A 15 32.32 -20.41 -27.42
N VAL A 16 32.52 -19.35 -26.63
CA VAL A 16 31.99 -19.29 -25.25
C VAL A 16 30.46 -19.45 -25.22
N ALA A 17 29.76 -18.87 -26.19
CA ALA A 17 28.30 -18.95 -26.27
C ALA A 17 27.80 -20.37 -26.59
N GLU A 18 28.43 -21.05 -27.56
CA GLU A 18 28.07 -22.44 -27.89
C GLU A 18 28.34 -23.37 -26.70
N HIS A 19 29.44 -23.18 -25.98
CA HIS A 19 29.75 -24.04 -24.84
C HIS A 19 28.82 -23.74 -23.64
N LEU A 20 28.46 -22.47 -23.42
CA LEU A 20 27.47 -22.11 -22.41
C LEU A 20 26.12 -22.75 -22.70
N ASP A 21 25.64 -22.69 -23.94
CA ASP A 21 24.36 -23.29 -24.34
C ASP A 21 24.34 -24.81 -24.16
N ASP A 22 25.45 -25.48 -24.51
CA ASP A 22 25.63 -26.93 -24.29
C ASP A 22 25.55 -27.30 -22.79
N ILE A 23 26.23 -26.52 -21.93
CA ILE A 23 26.16 -26.71 -20.47
C ILE A 23 24.74 -26.47 -19.95
N LEU A 24 24.10 -25.38 -20.37
CA LEU A 24 22.77 -25.01 -19.90
C LEU A 24 21.70 -26.03 -20.33
N THR A 25 21.89 -26.70 -21.46
CA THR A 25 21.01 -27.79 -21.92
C THR A 25 21.14 -29.05 -21.07
N ALA A 26 22.30 -29.29 -20.45
CA ALA A 26 22.57 -30.47 -19.64
C ALA A 26 22.12 -30.34 -18.17
N VAL A 27 21.89 -29.11 -17.68
CA VAL A 27 21.47 -28.85 -16.29
C VAL A 27 19.95 -28.67 -16.20
N GLN A 28 19.37 -29.09 -15.09
CA GLN A 28 17.95 -28.91 -14.79
C GLN A 28 17.81 -28.14 -13.47
N PRO A 29 16.79 -27.28 -13.32
CA PRO A 29 16.46 -26.69 -12.04
C PRO A 29 16.24 -27.77 -10.97
N LEU A 30 16.63 -27.47 -9.73
CA LEU A 30 16.36 -28.35 -8.59
C LEU A 30 14.87 -28.35 -8.26
N GLU A 31 14.44 -29.39 -7.54
CA GLU A 31 13.09 -29.43 -6.99
C GLU A 31 12.86 -28.26 -6.03
N PRO A 32 11.64 -27.69 -6.00
CA PRO A 32 11.30 -26.63 -5.06
C PRO A 32 11.44 -27.08 -3.61
N ILE A 33 11.82 -26.16 -2.75
CA ILE A 33 11.85 -26.36 -1.30
C ILE A 33 10.95 -25.34 -0.62
N GLU A 34 10.25 -25.78 0.43
CA GLU A 34 9.52 -24.88 1.31
C GLU A 34 10.46 -24.41 2.44
N LEU A 35 10.50 -23.11 2.64
CA LEU A 35 11.32 -22.46 3.66
C LEU A 35 10.47 -21.47 4.45
N ASN A 36 10.86 -21.21 5.70
CA ASN A 36 10.32 -20.04 6.40
C ASN A 36 10.82 -18.77 5.71
N LEU A 37 10.03 -17.70 5.79
CA LEU A 37 10.35 -16.44 5.11
C LEU A 37 11.76 -15.90 5.45
N LEU A 38 12.19 -16.03 6.71
CA LEU A 38 13.50 -15.56 7.16
C LEU A 38 14.67 -16.42 6.63
N ASP A 39 14.41 -17.68 6.29
CA ASP A 39 15.40 -18.61 5.74
C ASP A 39 15.49 -18.52 4.21
N ALA A 40 14.50 -17.90 3.56
CA ALA A 40 14.39 -17.81 2.11
C ALA A 40 15.26 -16.69 1.48
N GLN A 41 16.04 -15.95 2.29
CA GLN A 41 16.86 -14.86 1.77
C GLN A 41 17.93 -15.39 0.80
N GLY A 42 17.94 -14.86 -0.43
CA GLY A 42 18.86 -15.27 -1.49
C GLY A 42 18.36 -16.43 -2.35
N CYS A 43 17.19 -17.01 -2.03
CA CYS A 43 16.51 -17.97 -2.89
C CYS A 43 15.77 -17.27 -4.04
N VAL A 44 15.42 -18.07 -5.06
CA VAL A 44 14.57 -17.64 -6.18
C VAL A 44 13.18 -18.20 -5.99
N LEU A 45 12.15 -17.36 -6.18
CA LEU A 45 10.77 -17.82 -6.15
C LEU A 45 10.49 -18.76 -7.33
N VAL A 46 9.87 -19.90 -7.04
CA VAL A 46 9.45 -20.85 -8.08
C VAL A 46 8.08 -20.52 -8.67
N GLU A 47 7.24 -19.80 -7.92
CA GLU A 47 5.91 -19.40 -8.32
C GLU A 47 5.62 -17.93 -8.00
N GLN A 48 4.57 -17.40 -8.60
CA GLN A 48 4.12 -16.03 -8.34
C GLN A 48 3.46 -15.94 -6.96
N VAL A 49 3.90 -14.99 -6.14
CA VAL A 49 3.23 -14.67 -4.88
C VAL A 49 2.09 -13.71 -5.18
N THR A 50 0.86 -14.11 -4.86
CA THR A 50 -0.34 -13.29 -5.05
C THR A 50 -0.96 -12.92 -3.71
N VAL A 51 -1.51 -11.71 -3.60
CA VAL A 51 -2.19 -11.25 -2.38
C VAL A 51 -3.68 -11.62 -2.49
N PRO A 52 -4.23 -12.45 -1.58
CA PRO A 52 -5.63 -12.89 -1.68
C PRO A 52 -6.65 -11.85 -1.19
N VAL A 53 -6.18 -10.76 -0.58
CA VAL A 53 -7.01 -9.73 0.06
C VAL A 53 -6.50 -8.33 -0.28
N ALA A 54 -7.36 -7.32 -0.17
CA ALA A 54 -6.94 -5.94 -0.30
C ALA A 54 -6.02 -5.52 0.86
N LEU A 55 -5.06 -4.65 0.56
CA LEU A 55 -4.20 -4.00 1.53
C LEU A 55 -4.22 -2.48 1.27
N PRO A 56 -4.78 -1.66 2.18
CA PRO A 56 -5.44 -2.06 3.42
C PRO A 56 -6.77 -2.81 3.19
N PRO A 57 -7.24 -3.63 4.17
CA PRO A 57 -8.48 -4.39 4.03
C PRO A 57 -9.75 -3.53 4.18
N PHE A 58 -9.62 -2.26 4.53
CA PHE A 58 -10.69 -1.27 4.66
C PHE A 58 -10.14 0.14 4.46
N ASP A 59 -11.03 1.09 4.16
CA ASP A 59 -10.68 2.51 4.11
C ASP A 59 -10.26 2.99 5.50
N ASN A 60 -9.04 3.50 5.61
CA ASN A 60 -8.48 3.96 6.86
C ASN A 60 -7.99 5.41 6.76
N SER A 61 -7.83 6.05 7.92
CA SER A 61 -7.23 7.37 7.96
C SER A 61 -5.73 7.30 7.73
N SER A 62 -5.19 8.13 6.83
CA SER A 62 -3.75 8.26 6.63
C SER A 62 -3.07 9.23 7.60
N MET A 63 -3.85 9.86 8.49
CA MET A 63 -3.38 10.89 9.43
C MET A 63 -4.28 11.01 10.66
N ASP A 64 -3.84 11.79 11.64
CA ASP A 64 -4.67 12.17 12.78
C ASP A 64 -5.53 13.38 12.43
N GLY A 65 -6.80 13.37 12.84
CA GLY A 65 -7.71 14.45 12.48
C GLY A 65 -9.16 14.16 12.80
N TYR A 66 -10.05 14.61 11.91
CA TYR A 66 -11.49 14.47 12.06
C TYR A 66 -12.09 13.86 10.79
N ALA A 67 -12.73 12.70 10.94
CA ALA A 67 -13.55 12.10 9.92
C ALA A 67 -14.85 12.91 9.77
N VAL A 68 -15.09 13.41 8.57
CA VAL A 68 -16.19 14.31 8.22
C VAL A 68 -16.88 13.86 6.96
N ARG A 69 -18.04 14.47 6.70
CA ARG A 69 -18.63 14.52 5.36
C ARG A 69 -18.04 15.70 4.62
N ALA A 70 -17.45 15.48 3.44
CA ALA A 70 -16.86 16.52 2.60
C ALA A 70 -17.86 17.64 2.27
N ALA A 71 -19.15 17.27 2.10
CA ALA A 71 -20.23 18.24 1.89
C ALA A 71 -20.39 19.26 3.04
N ASP A 72 -20.03 18.89 4.27
CA ASP A 72 -20.15 19.77 5.42
C ASP A 72 -18.96 20.75 5.54
N THR A 73 -17.90 20.56 4.75
CA THR A 73 -16.71 21.43 4.71
C THR A 73 -16.49 22.11 3.35
N GLU A 74 -17.26 21.77 2.32
CA GLU A 74 -17.12 22.27 0.95
C GLU A 74 -17.06 23.81 0.83
N LYS A 75 -17.85 24.51 1.65
CA LYS A 75 -17.92 25.99 1.66
C LYS A 75 -17.06 26.64 2.75
N ALA A 76 -16.31 25.86 3.52
CA ALA A 76 -15.47 26.37 4.59
C ALA A 76 -14.30 27.19 4.02
N SER A 77 -13.99 28.29 4.68
CA SER A 77 -12.83 29.14 4.40
C SER A 77 -12.27 29.70 5.70
N GLU A 78 -11.11 30.35 5.67
CA GLU A 78 -10.53 30.96 6.88
C GLU A 78 -11.44 32.03 7.50
N ALA A 79 -12.18 32.76 6.65
CA ALA A 79 -13.11 33.80 7.08
C ALA A 79 -14.48 33.25 7.53
N SER A 80 -14.85 32.06 7.06
CA SER A 80 -16.12 31.40 7.39
C SER A 80 -15.90 29.88 7.46
N PRO A 81 -15.42 29.38 8.60
CA PRO A 81 -15.16 27.95 8.75
C PRO A 81 -16.42 27.15 9.04
N ALA A 82 -16.37 25.86 8.70
CA ALA A 82 -17.35 24.90 9.16
C ALA A 82 -17.19 24.66 10.67
N VAL A 83 -18.32 24.48 11.35
CA VAL A 83 -18.38 24.11 12.77
C VAL A 83 -19.17 22.82 12.85
N LEU A 84 -18.51 21.74 13.26
CA LEU A 84 -19.07 20.40 13.32
C LEU A 84 -19.04 19.88 14.76
N THR A 85 -20.05 19.10 15.14
CA THR A 85 -20.09 18.48 16.47
C THR A 85 -19.27 17.20 16.47
N VAL A 86 -18.24 17.12 17.32
CA VAL A 86 -17.46 15.89 17.51
C VAL A 86 -18.27 14.90 18.34
N ILE A 87 -18.60 13.74 17.76
CA ILE A 87 -19.49 12.74 18.37
C ILE A 87 -18.75 11.59 19.07
N GLY A 88 -17.42 11.54 18.95
CA GLY A 88 -16.58 10.54 19.59
C GLY A 88 -15.24 10.34 18.88
N ASP A 89 -14.52 9.32 19.31
CA ASP A 89 -13.17 8.99 18.86
C ASP A 89 -13.14 7.63 18.14
N VAL A 90 -12.30 7.53 17.11
CA VAL A 90 -12.04 6.30 16.36
C VAL A 90 -10.53 6.02 16.40
N ALA A 91 -10.14 5.04 17.21
CA ALA A 91 -8.75 4.67 17.41
C ALA A 91 -8.27 3.62 16.39
N ALA A 92 -6.96 3.62 16.12
CA ALA A 92 -6.32 2.59 15.32
C ALA A 92 -6.54 1.19 15.94
N GLY A 93 -6.76 0.19 15.09
CA GLY A 93 -7.04 -1.19 15.54
C GLY A 93 -8.43 -1.41 16.14
N SER A 94 -9.30 -0.39 16.17
CA SER A 94 -10.70 -0.59 16.54
C SER A 94 -11.40 -1.49 15.52
N SER A 95 -12.22 -2.43 15.99
CA SER A 95 -12.86 -3.48 15.18
C SER A 95 -14.12 -2.99 14.44
N GLY A 96 -14.14 -1.72 14.04
CA GLY A 96 -15.34 -1.00 13.64
C GLY A 96 -15.88 -0.13 14.77
N THR A 97 -16.50 0.99 14.40
CA THR A 97 -17.03 1.98 15.34
C THR A 97 -18.56 1.99 15.31
N GLU A 98 -19.18 2.12 16.49
CA GLU A 98 -20.63 2.38 16.61
C GLU A 98 -21.00 3.81 16.15
N LEU A 99 -20.00 4.65 15.88
CA LEU A 99 -20.18 6.03 15.47
C LEU A 99 -20.49 6.12 13.97
N THR A 100 -21.62 6.73 13.64
CA THR A 100 -21.96 7.12 12.27
C THR A 100 -21.90 8.64 12.14
N VAL A 101 -21.10 9.13 11.20
CA VAL A 101 -20.93 10.56 10.92
C VAL A 101 -22.09 11.03 10.03
N GLY A 102 -23.01 11.79 10.64
CA GLY A 102 -24.13 12.44 9.94
C GLY A 102 -23.85 13.91 9.61
N PRO A 103 -24.83 14.63 9.01
CA PRO A 103 -24.70 16.04 8.71
C PRO A 103 -24.35 16.90 9.93
N GLY A 104 -23.36 17.80 9.77
CA GLY A 104 -22.91 18.71 10.83
C GLY A 104 -22.15 18.01 11.96
N ARG A 105 -21.72 16.76 11.76
CA ARG A 105 -21.00 15.96 12.75
C ARG A 105 -19.63 15.56 12.24
N ALA A 106 -18.74 15.26 13.17
CA ALA A 106 -17.41 14.74 12.91
C ALA A 106 -17.05 13.68 13.96
N ALA A 107 -16.14 12.77 13.65
CA ALA A 107 -15.52 11.90 14.64
C ALA A 107 -14.01 12.15 14.65
N ARG A 108 -13.39 12.29 15.81
CA ARG A 108 -11.94 12.39 15.88
C ARG A 108 -11.35 11.03 15.52
N ILE A 109 -10.38 11.00 14.63
CA ILE A 109 -9.85 9.77 14.06
C ILE A 109 -8.31 9.78 14.10
N MET A 110 -7.73 8.63 14.40
CA MET A 110 -6.28 8.44 14.43
C MET A 110 -5.77 7.75 13.17
N THR A 111 -4.49 7.90 12.88
CA THR A 111 -3.79 7.25 11.77
C THR A 111 -3.97 5.73 11.82
N GLY A 112 -4.38 5.13 10.70
CA GLY A 112 -4.64 3.70 10.56
C GLY A 112 -6.00 3.23 11.10
N ALA A 113 -6.80 4.11 11.71
CA ALA A 113 -8.14 3.78 12.16
C ALA A 113 -9.11 3.64 10.98
N PRO A 114 -10.10 2.72 11.05
CA PRO A 114 -11.10 2.55 10.00
C PRO A 114 -11.99 3.81 9.87
N MET A 115 -12.37 4.14 8.64
CA MET A 115 -13.30 5.25 8.40
C MET A 115 -14.68 4.94 9.00
N PRO A 116 -15.27 5.83 9.83
CA PRO A 116 -16.61 5.63 10.36
C PRO A 116 -17.65 5.73 9.23
N PRO A 117 -18.73 4.93 9.29
CA PRO A 117 -19.83 5.05 8.34
C PRO A 117 -20.34 6.50 8.23
N GLY A 118 -20.58 6.94 6.99
CA GLY A 118 -21.08 8.28 6.69
C GLY A 118 -20.00 9.34 6.53
N ALA A 119 -18.76 9.10 6.97
CA ALA A 119 -17.63 9.96 6.61
C ALA A 119 -17.01 9.53 5.27
N ASP A 120 -16.57 10.50 4.48
CA ASP A 120 -15.92 10.31 3.18
C ASP A 120 -14.63 11.13 3.04
N ALA A 121 -14.26 11.88 4.08
CA ALA A 121 -13.02 12.65 4.15
C ALA A 121 -12.46 12.72 5.57
N VAL A 122 -11.16 12.99 5.66
CA VAL A 122 -10.47 13.34 6.91
C VAL A 122 -9.88 14.73 6.78
N VAL A 123 -10.17 15.60 7.75
CA VAL A 123 -9.50 16.90 7.89
C VAL A 123 -8.36 16.74 8.90
N PRO A 124 -7.09 17.04 8.52
CA PRO A 124 -5.95 16.96 9.43
C PRO A 124 -6.17 17.82 10.68
N VAL A 125 -5.72 17.33 11.84
CA VAL A 125 -5.86 18.07 13.11
C VAL A 125 -5.22 19.45 13.03
N GLU A 126 -4.11 19.60 12.29
CA GLU A 126 -3.37 20.86 12.10
C GLU A 126 -4.18 21.95 11.39
N TRP A 127 -5.24 21.58 10.68
CA TRP A 127 -6.12 22.53 10.00
C TRP A 127 -7.28 22.96 10.91
N THR A 128 -7.50 22.24 12.02
CA THR A 128 -8.59 22.49 12.97
C THR A 128 -8.14 23.34 14.18
N ASP A 129 -9.09 23.67 15.07
CA ASP A 129 -8.82 24.24 16.40
C ASP A 129 -8.45 23.19 17.46
N GLY A 130 -8.27 21.93 17.03
CA GLY A 130 -8.01 20.78 17.91
C GLY A 130 -9.18 20.40 18.82
N GLY A 131 -10.40 20.89 18.55
CA GLY A 131 -11.58 20.59 19.37
C GLY A 131 -11.57 21.29 20.73
N THR A 132 -10.84 22.41 20.86
CA THR A 132 -10.70 23.17 22.12
C THR A 132 -11.90 24.05 22.44
N GLY A 133 -12.86 24.20 21.52
CA GLY A 133 -14.08 24.99 21.72
C GLY A 133 -13.82 26.51 21.75
N GLY A 134 -12.66 26.94 21.26
CA GLY A 134 -12.17 28.31 21.34
C GLY A 134 -12.64 29.27 20.24
N GLY A 135 -13.45 28.79 19.29
CA GLY A 135 -14.01 29.61 18.21
C GLY A 135 -13.80 29.05 16.80
N PRO A 136 -14.26 29.77 15.76
CA PRO A 136 -14.24 29.31 14.38
C PRO A 136 -12.83 28.92 13.88
N VAL A 137 -12.74 27.76 13.22
CA VAL A 137 -11.54 27.11 12.67
C VAL A 137 -10.78 27.98 11.65
N ARG A 138 -9.44 27.83 11.53
CA ARG A 138 -8.66 28.58 10.53
C ARG A 138 -8.72 28.01 9.12
N ALA A 139 -9.00 26.71 8.89
CA ALA A 139 -9.49 26.17 7.61
C ALA A 139 -9.94 24.70 7.75
N MET A 140 -11.01 24.25 7.10
CA MET A 140 -11.28 22.81 6.94
C MET A 140 -11.46 22.52 5.46
N ALA A 141 -10.35 22.26 4.75
CA ALA A 141 -10.41 21.84 3.35
C ALA A 141 -10.15 20.32 3.27
N PRO A 142 -10.89 19.54 2.46
CA PRO A 142 -10.48 18.18 2.10
C PRO A 142 -9.25 18.23 1.18
N HIS A 143 -8.34 17.26 1.30
CA HIS A 143 -7.11 17.21 0.48
C HIS A 143 -7.41 17.02 -1.02
N SER A 144 -8.52 16.38 -1.38
CA SER A 144 -9.06 16.36 -2.75
C SER A 144 -10.53 15.91 -2.77
N ALA A 145 -11.27 16.23 -3.84
CA ALA A 145 -12.65 15.79 -4.06
C ALA A 145 -12.75 14.55 -4.97
N SER A 146 -11.63 13.90 -5.28
CA SER A 146 -11.56 12.85 -6.30
C SER A 146 -10.76 11.64 -5.78
N PRO A 147 -11.35 10.44 -5.73
CA PRO A 147 -10.67 9.22 -5.27
C PRO A 147 -9.59 8.72 -6.24
N GLU A 148 -9.46 9.33 -7.42
CA GLU A 148 -8.59 8.88 -8.52
C GLU A 148 -7.10 9.27 -8.34
N GLY A 149 -6.75 9.98 -7.26
CA GLY A 149 -5.40 10.46 -6.99
C GLY A 149 -4.65 9.78 -5.83
N SER A 150 -5.24 8.78 -5.16
CA SER A 150 -4.65 8.10 -3.99
C SER A 150 -3.56 7.07 -4.33
N GLY A 151 -2.96 7.16 -5.53
CA GLY A 151 -1.85 6.33 -5.95
C GLY A 151 -0.53 6.75 -5.30
N GLY A 152 -0.24 6.25 -4.10
CA GLY A 152 1.13 6.18 -3.61
C GLY A 152 1.88 5.13 -4.41
N GLN A 153 2.88 5.52 -5.20
CA GLN A 153 3.88 4.57 -5.68
C GLN A 153 4.84 4.23 -4.53
N VAL A 154 5.19 2.95 -4.46
CA VAL A 154 6.13 2.37 -3.47
C VAL A 154 7.54 2.93 -3.65
#